data_AF-A0A933B4W5-F1
#
_entry.id   AF-A0A933B4W5-F1
#
_cell.length_a   1.000
_cell.length_b   1.000
_cell.length_c   1.000
_cell.angle_alpha   90.00
_cell.angle_beta   90.00
_cell.angle_gamma   90.00
#
_symmetry.space_group_name_H-M   'P 1'
#
loop_
_entity.id
_entity.type
_entity.pdbx_description
1 polymer ?
#
loop_
_entity_poly.entity_id
_entity_poly.type
_entity_poly.pdbx_seq_one_letter_code
_entity_poly.pdbx_strand_id
1 'polypeptide(L)'
;MLPSFLQMEDNYLSTAFKTQNAWFFPIWILRLVERSPDAVVWAFTGLFVLSLTVFTFGFYSQISCILMTLSCYYFYALNNYHIGTLSFDILLVTLVLMCVTNFHGDFLSFDSLRRGKPNTYKRLRPFFLQRLLQLQVVWTFWGTALSKITAGGNWLTDNPYYHLMRYPSIGVVRHFPLREWLGAHPGVCYGLGVVLLLFELALPCLWFIPRTRAAAVALGIAFQVMLWATLHVPTIFLFLFPPMMLLFIPPEALVEWIDRRQHISAERGRAMLLYDGRCGFCLESVRRLRILDLFGWVDPLDFHTQPDLARLNPVLTPERCRSEMLLLEPNGRLSGGFQAFARMTLRLPLLMWLAPLVHLPGANWVGTRVYRWIAAHRYLLHRNPTCQTNQCALPGSHSEPSNN
;
A
#
# COMPACT_ATOMS: atom_id res chain seq x y z
N MET A 1 -6.09 13.68 8.10
CA MET A 1 -6.48 13.46 9.50
C MET A 1 -5.29 13.45 10.45
N LEU A 2 -4.23 12.64 10.26
CA LEU A 2 -3.10 12.63 11.22
C LEU A 2 -2.54 14.02 11.60
N PRO A 3 -2.31 14.97 10.67
CA PRO A 3 -1.83 16.30 11.05
C PRO A 3 -2.83 17.11 11.89
N SER A 4 -4.14 16.92 11.69
CA SER A 4 -5.15 17.66 12.48
C SER A 4 -5.22 17.17 13.93
N PHE A 5 -4.72 15.97 14.23
CA PHE A 5 -4.60 15.48 15.60
C PHE A 5 -3.41 16.09 16.36
N LEU A 6 -2.54 16.87 15.73
CA LEU A 6 -1.50 17.62 16.44
C LEU A 6 -2.06 18.87 17.14
N GLN A 7 -3.25 19.33 16.74
CA GLN A 7 -3.93 20.53 17.25
C GLN A 7 -5.34 20.16 17.73
N MET A 8 -5.43 19.21 18.67
CA MET A 8 -6.73 18.67 19.12
C MET A 8 -7.62 19.75 19.77
N GLU A 9 -7.02 20.64 20.56
CA GLU A 9 -7.73 21.75 21.24
C GLU A 9 -8.40 22.70 20.26
N ASP A 10 -7.75 22.96 19.12
CA ASP A 10 -8.26 23.84 18.06
C ASP A 10 -9.25 23.10 17.14
N ASN A 11 -9.08 21.79 16.97
CA ASN A 11 -9.75 21.04 15.90
C ASN A 11 -10.93 20.17 16.35
N TYR A 12 -10.90 19.56 17.54
CA TYR A 12 -11.89 18.52 17.89
C TYR A 12 -12.41 18.57 19.32
N LEU A 13 -11.63 19.07 20.27
CA LEU A 13 -12.04 19.11 21.67
C LEU A 13 -13.17 20.12 21.91
N SER A 14 -13.70 20.14 23.13
CA SER A 14 -14.80 21.00 23.55
C SER A 14 -14.56 22.51 23.29
N THR A 15 -13.31 22.96 23.31
CA THR A 15 -12.89 24.34 23.04
C THR A 15 -12.83 24.72 21.56
N ALA A 16 -12.84 23.73 20.66
CA ALA A 16 -12.64 23.95 19.23
C ALA A 16 -13.83 24.66 18.57
N PHE A 17 -13.55 25.52 17.59
CA PHE A 17 -14.59 26.01 16.69
C PHE A 17 -14.99 24.90 15.70
N LYS A 18 -16.27 24.52 15.72
CA LYS A 18 -16.79 23.39 14.94
C LYS A 18 -17.78 23.86 13.89
N THR A 19 -17.64 23.34 12.67
CA THR A 19 -18.67 23.45 11.63
C THR A 19 -19.19 22.06 11.29
N GLN A 20 -20.46 21.97 10.85
CA GLN A 20 -21.12 20.71 10.55
C GLN A 20 -21.57 20.67 9.08
N ASN A 21 -21.52 19.49 8.46
CA ASN A 21 -21.99 19.26 7.10
C ASN A 21 -23.35 18.53 7.12
N ALA A 22 -24.43 19.29 7.30
CA ALA A 22 -25.79 18.76 7.36
C ALA A 22 -26.32 18.19 6.03
N TRP A 23 -25.64 18.47 4.92
CA TRP A 23 -25.96 17.88 3.61
C TRP A 23 -25.47 16.45 3.49
N PHE A 24 -24.32 16.14 4.10
CA PHE A 24 -23.71 14.81 4.03
C PHE A 24 -24.14 13.90 5.19
N PHE A 25 -24.30 14.47 6.39
CA PHE A 25 -24.62 13.71 7.60
C PHE A 25 -26.06 13.92 8.06
N PRO A 26 -26.75 12.86 8.52
CA PRO A 26 -28.06 13.03 9.11
C PRO A 26 -27.95 13.78 10.45
N ILE A 27 -28.94 14.64 10.72
CA ILE A 27 -28.94 15.57 11.86
C ILE A 27 -28.76 14.85 13.21
N TRP A 28 -29.30 13.64 13.36
CA TRP A 28 -29.17 12.88 14.61
C TRP A 28 -27.73 12.45 14.91
N ILE A 29 -26.91 12.17 13.88
CA ILE A 29 -25.48 11.86 14.04
C ILE A 29 -24.72 13.11 14.47
N LEU A 30 -25.00 14.25 13.82
CA LEU A 30 -24.35 15.52 14.18
C LEU A 30 -24.59 15.86 15.66
N ARG A 31 -25.85 15.76 16.12
CA ARG A 31 -26.21 15.97 17.53
C ARG A 31 -25.55 14.97 18.48
N LEU A 32 -25.43 13.71 18.06
CA LEU A 32 -24.79 12.66 18.86
C LEU A 32 -23.31 12.97 19.05
N VAL A 33 -22.62 13.28 17.96
CA VAL A 33 -21.18 13.51 17.94
C VAL A 33 -20.82 14.81 18.64
N GLU A 34 -21.63 15.87 18.51
CA GLU A 34 -21.46 17.15 19.21
C GLU A 34 -21.49 17.01 20.74
N ARG A 35 -22.27 16.05 21.26
CA ARG A 35 -22.35 15.75 22.70
C ARG A 35 -21.22 14.86 23.21
N SER A 36 -20.25 14.50 22.37
CA SER A 36 -19.15 13.64 22.78
C SER A 36 -18.26 14.34 23.81
N PRO A 37 -17.98 13.73 24.96
CA PRO A 37 -16.97 14.26 25.87
C PRO A 37 -15.57 14.11 25.26
N ASP A 38 -14.64 14.96 25.69
CA ASP A 38 -13.26 14.97 25.18
C ASP A 38 -12.56 13.62 25.31
N ALA A 39 -12.87 12.84 26.35
CA ALA A 39 -12.38 11.47 26.52
C ALA A 39 -12.77 10.53 25.35
N VAL A 40 -13.98 10.67 24.80
CA VAL A 40 -14.43 9.89 23.64
C VAL A 40 -13.69 10.31 22.38
N VAL A 41 -13.44 11.63 22.21
CA VAL A 41 -12.66 12.16 21.08
C VAL A 41 -11.24 11.56 21.08
N TRP A 42 -10.59 11.50 22.25
CA TRP A 42 -9.27 10.87 22.40
C TRP A 42 -9.31 9.35 22.15
N ALA A 43 -10.34 8.65 22.62
CA ALA A 43 -10.52 7.23 22.36
C ALA A 43 -10.65 6.93 20.85
N PHE A 44 -11.44 7.73 20.12
CA PHE A 44 -11.55 7.63 18.66
C PHE A 44 -10.25 7.99 17.94
N THR A 45 -9.44 8.90 18.51
CA THR A 45 -8.11 9.23 17.97
C THR A 45 -7.19 8.01 18.05
N GLY A 46 -7.12 7.37 19.22
CA GLY A 46 -6.36 6.14 19.41
C GLY A 46 -6.85 4.99 18.51
N LEU A 47 -8.17 4.83 18.41
CA LEU A 47 -8.79 3.84 17.53
C LEU A 47 -8.43 4.08 16.06
N PHE A 48 -8.48 5.33 15.59
CA PHE A 48 -8.08 5.69 14.23
C PHE A 48 -6.61 5.37 13.97
N VAL A 49 -5.70 5.81 14.85
CA VAL A 49 -4.25 5.61 14.65
C VAL A 49 -3.90 4.12 14.63
N LEU A 50 -4.47 3.35 15.56
CA LEU A 50 -4.26 1.91 15.62
C LEU A 50 -4.85 1.22 14.38
N SER A 51 -6.10 1.51 14.03
CA SER A 51 -6.76 0.89 12.88
C SER A 51 -6.07 1.24 11.56
N LEU A 52 -5.64 2.49 11.37
CA LEU A 52 -4.86 2.92 10.21
C LEU A 52 -3.54 2.15 10.11
N THR A 53 -2.81 2.03 11.22
CA THR A 53 -1.51 1.32 11.26
C THR A 53 -1.69 -0.15 10.91
N VAL A 54 -2.64 -0.81 11.57
CA VAL A 54 -2.97 -2.23 11.37
C VAL A 54 -3.48 -2.49 9.95
N PHE A 55 -4.31 -1.59 9.41
CA PHE A 55 -4.80 -1.65 8.04
C PHE A 55 -3.68 -1.48 7.00
N THR A 56 -2.73 -0.58 7.25
CA THR A 56 -1.57 -0.33 6.35
C THR A 56 -0.72 -1.59 6.17
N PHE A 57 -0.54 -2.38 7.23
CA PHE A 57 0.14 -3.68 7.15
C PHE A 57 -0.79 -4.81 6.66
N GLY A 58 -2.09 -4.56 6.51
CA GLY A 58 -3.07 -5.57 6.12
C GLY A 58 -3.20 -6.70 7.16
N PHE A 59 -3.18 -6.34 8.44
CA PHE A 59 -3.46 -7.26 9.55
C PHE A 59 -4.92 -7.10 9.99
N TYR A 60 -5.69 -8.19 10.10
CA TYR A 60 -7.14 -8.15 10.29
C TYR A 60 -7.82 -7.10 9.41
N SER A 61 -7.47 -7.11 8.13
CA SER A 61 -7.65 -5.99 7.20
C SER A 61 -9.11 -5.51 7.15
N GLN A 62 -10.08 -6.42 7.23
CA GLN A 62 -11.51 -6.09 7.22
C GLN A 62 -11.93 -5.28 8.44
N ILE A 63 -11.56 -5.76 9.63
CA ILE A 63 -11.95 -5.13 10.90
C ILE A 63 -11.27 -3.77 11.03
N SER A 64 -9.97 -3.70 10.69
CA SER A 64 -9.23 -2.45 10.72
C SER A 64 -9.79 -1.42 9.72
N CYS A 65 -10.22 -1.85 8.53
CA CYS A 65 -10.92 -0.98 7.58
C CYS A 65 -12.19 -0.39 8.20
N ILE A 66 -13.05 -1.24 8.78
CA ILE A 66 -14.32 -0.79 9.38
C ILE A 66 -14.07 0.20 10.51
N LEU A 67 -13.17 -0.12 11.43
CA LEU A 67 -12.86 0.76 12.57
C LEU A 67 -12.23 2.10 12.12
N MET A 68 -11.37 2.06 11.11
CA MET A 68 -10.79 3.26 10.51
C MET A 68 -11.87 4.12 9.86
N THR A 69 -12.76 3.51 9.06
CA THR A 69 -13.88 4.20 8.40
C THR A 69 -14.84 4.82 9.42
N LEU A 70 -15.20 4.11 10.50
CA LEU A 70 -16.05 4.63 11.56
C LEU A 70 -15.39 5.81 12.28
N SER A 71 -14.07 5.76 12.49
CA SER A 71 -13.34 6.86 13.10
C SER A 71 -13.26 8.08 12.17
N CYS A 72 -13.01 7.87 10.87
CA CYS A 72 -13.09 8.93 9.86
C CYS A 72 -14.48 9.57 9.83
N TYR A 73 -15.52 8.74 9.83
CA TYR A 73 -16.91 9.18 9.84
C TYR A 73 -17.21 10.05 11.08
N TYR A 74 -16.77 9.60 12.26
CA TYR A 74 -16.92 10.33 13.52
C TYR A 74 -16.25 11.70 13.46
N PHE A 75 -14.96 11.78 13.11
CA PHE A 75 -14.24 13.06 13.09
C PHE A 75 -14.78 14.01 12.03
N TYR A 76 -15.27 13.48 10.92
CA TYR A 76 -15.84 14.32 9.87
C TYR A 76 -17.21 14.89 10.26
N ALA A 77 -18.04 14.08 10.94
CA ALA A 77 -19.29 14.55 11.54
C ALA A 77 -19.04 15.54 12.70
N LEU A 78 -17.96 15.36 13.46
CA LEU A 78 -17.61 16.20 14.62
C LEU A 78 -17.17 17.60 14.21
N ASN A 79 -16.25 17.69 13.26
CA ASN A 79 -15.80 18.98 12.77
C ASN A 79 -15.44 18.93 11.27
N ASN A 80 -16.26 19.60 10.48
CA ASN A 80 -16.08 19.80 9.05
C ASN A 80 -15.08 20.93 8.75
N TYR A 81 -14.68 21.78 9.70
CA TYR A 81 -13.97 23.02 9.39
C TYR A 81 -12.62 22.81 8.69
N HIS A 82 -11.83 21.83 9.13
CA HIS A 82 -10.51 21.54 8.56
C HIS A 82 -10.50 20.43 7.51
N ILE A 83 -11.52 19.59 7.49
CA ILE A 83 -11.57 18.37 6.67
C ILE A 83 -12.60 18.48 5.53
N GLY A 84 -13.59 19.37 5.71
CA GLY A 84 -14.74 19.61 4.84
C GLY A 84 -14.36 20.06 3.45
N THR A 85 -14.09 19.08 2.62
CA THR A 85 -13.72 19.22 1.22
C THR A 85 -14.44 18.13 0.45
N LEU A 86 -14.81 18.41 -0.80
CA LEU A 86 -15.42 17.42 -1.70
C LEU A 86 -14.60 16.11 -1.76
N SER A 87 -13.27 16.22 -1.66
CA SER A 87 -12.36 15.07 -1.63
C SER A 87 -12.59 14.15 -0.44
N PHE A 88 -12.98 14.72 0.70
CA PHE A 88 -13.21 13.95 1.91
C PHE A 88 -14.56 13.24 1.88
N ASP A 89 -15.59 13.85 1.27
CA ASP A 89 -16.84 13.16 0.94
C ASP A 89 -16.56 11.92 0.08
N ILE A 90 -15.79 12.11 -1.00
CA ILE A 90 -15.38 11.05 -1.93
C ILE A 90 -14.56 9.98 -1.20
N LEU A 91 -13.60 10.37 -0.34
CA LEU A 91 -12.83 9.43 0.48
C LEU A 91 -13.76 8.58 1.35
N LEU A 92 -14.71 9.19 2.04
CA LEU A 92 -15.58 8.48 2.96
C LEU A 92 -16.49 7.50 2.22
N VAL A 93 -17.00 7.87 1.04
CA VAL A 93 -17.71 6.95 0.15
C VAL A 93 -16.81 5.79 -0.27
N THR A 94 -15.56 6.04 -0.67
CA THR A 94 -14.59 4.99 -1.01
C THR A 94 -14.35 4.05 0.18
N LEU A 95 -14.14 4.59 1.37
CA LEU A 95 -13.92 3.80 2.59
C LEU A 95 -15.13 2.93 2.94
N VAL A 96 -16.35 3.46 2.81
CA VAL A 96 -17.59 2.69 2.98
C VAL A 96 -17.70 1.56 1.97
N LEU A 97 -17.41 1.84 0.69
CA LEU A 97 -17.39 0.82 -0.36
C LEU A 97 -16.35 -0.28 -0.06
N MET A 98 -15.17 0.10 0.44
CA MET A 98 -14.15 -0.87 0.86
C MET A 98 -14.58 -1.74 2.04
N CYS A 99 -15.35 -1.20 2.99
CA CYS A 99 -15.91 -1.97 4.10
C CYS A 99 -16.86 -3.10 3.67
N VAL A 100 -17.45 -3.03 2.46
CA VAL A 100 -18.38 -4.06 1.97
C VAL A 100 -17.67 -5.38 1.64
N THR A 101 -16.36 -5.36 1.37
CA THR A 101 -15.61 -6.55 0.94
C THR A 101 -14.38 -6.79 1.79
N ASN A 102 -13.96 -8.05 1.92
CA ASN A 102 -12.76 -8.44 2.67
C ASN A 102 -11.52 -8.72 1.80
N PHE A 103 -11.50 -8.21 0.56
CA PHE A 103 -10.50 -8.59 -0.44
C PHE A 103 -9.15 -7.88 -0.28
N HIS A 104 -9.10 -6.73 0.38
CA HIS A 104 -7.87 -5.97 0.61
C HIS A 104 -6.83 -6.71 1.48
N GLY A 105 -7.23 -7.79 2.15
CA GLY A 105 -6.33 -8.67 2.89
C GLY A 105 -5.85 -9.89 2.10
N ASP A 106 -6.20 -10.05 0.82
CA ASP A 106 -5.89 -11.27 0.07
C ASP A 106 -4.45 -11.29 -0.47
N PHE A 107 -3.92 -10.13 -0.85
CA PHE A 107 -2.63 -9.99 -1.50
C PHE A 107 -1.77 -8.95 -0.78
N LEU A 108 -0.47 -9.26 -0.60
CA LEU A 108 0.53 -8.36 -0.01
C LEU A 108 0.19 -7.84 1.39
N SER A 109 -0.42 -8.68 2.21
CA SER A 109 -0.89 -8.36 3.55
C SER A 109 -0.36 -9.37 4.57
N PHE A 110 -0.29 -8.97 5.84
CA PHE A 110 -0.02 -9.90 6.94
C PHE A 110 -1.09 -11.00 7.04
N ASP A 111 -2.33 -10.70 6.70
CA ASP A 111 -3.41 -11.69 6.61
C ASP A 111 -3.13 -12.77 5.55
N SER A 112 -2.56 -12.40 4.40
CA SER A 112 -2.16 -13.33 3.35
C SER A 112 -1.01 -14.24 3.81
N LEU A 113 0.00 -13.66 4.47
CA LEU A 113 1.12 -14.40 5.07
C LEU A 113 0.63 -15.41 6.13
N ARG A 114 -0.33 -14.99 6.97
CA ARG A 114 -0.94 -15.85 8.00
C ARG A 114 -1.74 -17.00 7.38
N ARG A 115 -2.53 -16.74 6.33
CA ARG A 115 -3.30 -17.77 5.61
C ARG A 115 -2.40 -18.76 4.88
N GLY A 116 -1.24 -18.30 4.42
CA GLY A 116 -0.18 -19.19 3.97
C GLY A 116 -0.32 -19.78 2.58
N LYS A 117 -1.21 -19.21 1.75
CA LYS A 117 -1.51 -19.75 0.42
C LYS A 117 -0.63 -19.07 -0.63
N PRO A 118 0.23 -19.81 -1.35
CA PRO A 118 1.01 -19.23 -2.45
C PRO A 118 0.11 -18.84 -3.62
N ASN A 119 0.61 -17.97 -4.50
CA ASN A 119 -0.07 -17.56 -5.75
C ASN A 119 -1.49 -16.99 -5.56
N THR A 120 -1.77 -16.39 -4.40
CA THR A 120 -3.09 -15.79 -4.11
C THR A 120 -3.43 -14.65 -5.08
N TYR A 121 -2.43 -13.99 -5.68
CA TYR A 121 -2.62 -12.96 -6.70
C TYR A 121 -3.34 -13.45 -7.97
N LYS A 122 -3.34 -14.75 -8.26
CA LYS A 122 -4.07 -15.32 -9.40
C LYS A 122 -5.59 -15.44 -9.16
N ARG A 123 -6.05 -15.22 -7.93
CA ARG A 123 -7.48 -15.28 -7.59
C ARG A 123 -8.17 -13.98 -7.99
N LEU A 124 -8.72 -13.97 -9.20
CA LEU A 124 -9.55 -12.87 -9.67
C LEU A 124 -10.83 -12.79 -8.82
N ARG A 125 -11.14 -11.58 -8.32
CA ARG A 125 -12.30 -11.31 -7.48
C ARG A 125 -13.44 -10.70 -8.31
N PRO A 126 -14.70 -10.76 -7.82
CA PRO A 126 -15.82 -10.15 -8.53
C PRO A 126 -15.56 -8.67 -8.80
N PHE A 127 -15.81 -8.25 -10.04
CA PHE A 127 -15.55 -6.89 -10.49
C PHE A 127 -16.48 -5.84 -9.87
N PHE A 128 -17.54 -6.23 -9.17
CA PHE A 128 -18.59 -5.31 -8.71
C PHE A 128 -18.04 -4.10 -7.95
N LEU A 129 -17.24 -4.32 -6.90
CA LEU A 129 -16.67 -3.22 -6.12
C LEU A 129 -15.71 -2.37 -6.96
N GLN A 130 -14.87 -3.00 -7.78
CA GLN A 130 -13.98 -2.31 -8.70
C GLN A 130 -14.76 -1.41 -9.67
N ARG A 131 -15.92 -1.87 -10.18
CA ARG A 131 -16.81 -1.09 -11.05
C ARG A 131 -17.42 0.09 -10.30
N LEU A 132 -17.87 -0.09 -9.06
CA LEU A 132 -18.38 1.01 -8.24
C LEU A 132 -17.32 2.09 -8.01
N LEU A 133 -16.09 1.69 -7.67
CA LEU A 133 -14.98 2.62 -7.48
C LEU A 133 -14.57 3.32 -8.80
N GLN A 134 -14.57 2.61 -9.93
CA GLN A 134 -14.37 3.22 -11.25
C GLN A 134 -15.45 4.26 -11.55
N LEU A 135 -16.72 3.92 -11.33
CA LEU A 135 -17.84 4.83 -11.53
C LEU A 135 -17.74 6.05 -10.61
N GLN A 136 -17.31 5.88 -9.36
CA GLN A 136 -17.09 6.98 -8.42
C GLN A 136 -16.08 8.00 -8.96
N VAL A 137 -14.95 7.56 -9.53
CA VAL A 137 -13.98 8.48 -10.16
C VAL A 137 -14.57 9.14 -11.39
N VAL A 138 -15.23 8.39 -12.26
CA VAL A 138 -15.86 8.92 -13.49
C VAL A 138 -16.84 10.03 -13.14
N TRP A 139 -17.74 9.78 -12.18
CA TRP A 139 -18.70 10.76 -11.71
C TRP A 139 -18.05 11.96 -11.03
N THR A 140 -16.90 11.79 -10.39
CA THR A 140 -16.15 12.94 -9.84
C THR A 140 -15.66 13.86 -10.96
N PHE A 141 -15.07 13.30 -12.02
CA PHE A 141 -14.59 14.07 -13.17
C PHE A 141 -15.75 14.75 -13.91
N TRP A 142 -16.83 14.02 -14.18
CA TRP A 142 -18.00 14.62 -14.83
C TRP A 142 -18.73 15.63 -13.95
N GLY A 143 -18.83 15.38 -12.64
CA GLY A 143 -19.42 16.33 -11.71
C GLY A 143 -18.64 17.64 -11.63
N THR A 144 -17.31 17.57 -11.64
CA THR A 144 -16.44 18.76 -11.67
C THR A 144 -16.46 19.48 -13.03
N ALA A 145 -16.54 18.75 -14.14
CA ALA A 145 -16.71 19.35 -15.46
C ALA A 145 -18.07 20.02 -15.60
N LEU A 146 -19.15 19.37 -15.16
CA LEU A 146 -20.50 19.91 -15.25
C LEU A 146 -20.66 21.15 -14.37
N SER A 147 -20.08 21.16 -13.16
CA SER A 147 -20.11 22.35 -12.31
C SER A 147 -19.38 23.54 -12.94
N LYS A 148 -18.34 23.32 -13.74
CA LYS A 148 -17.68 24.39 -14.52
C LYS A 148 -18.53 24.97 -15.66
N ILE A 149 -19.53 24.24 -16.12
CA ILE A 149 -20.44 24.68 -17.19
C ILE A 149 -21.68 25.33 -16.57
N THR A 150 -22.21 24.79 -15.48
CA THR A 150 -23.53 25.15 -14.95
C THR A 150 -23.50 26.05 -13.71
N ALA A 151 -22.40 26.11 -12.96
CA ALA A 151 -22.29 26.98 -11.79
C ALA A 151 -21.98 28.45 -12.17
N GLY A 152 -21.99 29.35 -11.18
CA GLY A 152 -21.64 30.75 -11.38
C GLY A 152 -20.19 30.93 -11.83
N GLY A 153 -19.98 31.23 -13.11
CA GLY A 153 -18.67 31.31 -13.77
C GLY A 153 -18.49 30.19 -14.80
N ASN A 154 -19.18 30.30 -15.93
CA ASN A 154 -19.20 29.26 -16.96
C ASN A 154 -17.90 29.31 -17.77
N TRP A 155 -17.14 28.22 -17.77
CA TRP A 155 -15.81 28.16 -18.41
C TRP A 155 -15.86 28.25 -19.95
N LEU A 156 -17.04 28.13 -20.56
CA LEU A 156 -17.23 28.29 -22.01
C LEU A 156 -17.52 29.73 -22.42
N THR A 157 -18.18 30.51 -21.57
CA THR A 157 -18.56 31.90 -21.87
C THR A 157 -17.67 32.90 -21.16
N ASP A 158 -17.23 32.58 -19.95
CA ASP A 158 -16.37 33.38 -19.10
C ASP A 158 -14.93 32.89 -19.16
N ASN A 159 -14.00 33.67 -18.60
CA ASN A 159 -12.59 33.29 -18.49
C ASN A 159 -12.13 33.16 -17.02
N PRO A 160 -12.72 32.24 -16.23
CA PRO A 160 -12.39 32.08 -14.81
C PRO A 160 -10.93 31.66 -14.60
N TYR A 161 -10.33 30.96 -15.54
CA TYR A 161 -8.92 30.58 -15.48
C TYR A 161 -7.99 31.79 -15.55
N TYR A 162 -8.28 32.79 -16.38
CA TYR A 162 -7.54 34.05 -16.39
C TYR A 162 -7.64 34.78 -15.05
N HIS A 163 -8.85 34.88 -14.47
CA HIS A 163 -9.04 35.49 -13.16
C HIS A 163 -8.25 34.76 -12.07
N LEU A 164 -8.21 33.43 -12.14
CA LEU A 164 -7.42 32.60 -11.24
C LEU A 164 -5.91 32.89 -11.34
N MET A 165 -5.38 33.13 -12.55
CA MET A 165 -3.95 33.39 -12.73
C MET A 165 -3.56 34.83 -12.36
N ARG A 166 -4.41 35.81 -12.71
CA ARG A 166 -4.13 37.25 -12.55
C ARG A 166 -4.52 37.79 -11.18
N TYR A 167 -5.65 37.35 -10.64
CA TYR A 167 -6.22 37.82 -9.37
C TYR A 167 -6.64 36.64 -8.47
N PRO A 168 -5.73 35.72 -8.13
CA PRO A 168 -6.11 34.59 -7.29
C PRO A 168 -6.50 35.05 -5.90
N SER A 169 -7.52 34.39 -5.35
CA SER A 169 -7.78 34.43 -3.92
C SER A 169 -6.58 33.87 -3.15
N ILE A 170 -6.39 34.41 -1.94
CA ILE A 170 -5.28 34.05 -1.05
C ILE A 170 -5.30 32.54 -0.81
N GLY A 171 -4.16 31.89 -1.00
CA GLY A 171 -3.98 30.47 -0.71
C GLY A 171 -4.63 29.50 -1.70
N VAL A 172 -5.04 29.95 -2.90
CA VAL A 172 -5.60 29.06 -3.94
C VAL A 172 -4.57 28.65 -4.99
N VAL A 173 -3.72 29.57 -5.45
CA VAL A 173 -2.73 29.32 -6.51
C VAL A 173 -1.32 29.39 -5.93
N ARG A 174 -0.50 28.38 -6.24
CA ARG A 174 0.92 28.33 -5.84
C ARG A 174 1.75 29.28 -6.70
N HIS A 175 2.98 29.56 -6.27
CA HIS A 175 3.96 30.22 -7.13
C HIS A 175 4.57 29.18 -8.07
N PHE A 176 4.45 29.42 -9.38
CA PHE A 176 5.08 28.60 -10.42
C PHE A 176 5.54 29.51 -11.59
N PRO A 177 6.59 29.12 -12.35
CA PRO A 177 7.28 30.02 -13.29
C PRO A 177 6.41 30.64 -14.38
N LEU A 178 5.41 29.91 -14.88
CA LEU A 178 4.57 30.35 -16.01
C LEU A 178 3.39 31.25 -15.59
N ARG A 179 3.18 31.48 -14.29
CA ARG A 179 1.98 32.15 -13.78
C ARG A 179 1.84 33.59 -14.27
N GLU A 180 2.91 34.38 -14.18
CA GLU A 180 2.87 35.80 -14.59
C GLU A 180 2.61 35.95 -16.08
N TRP A 181 3.23 35.10 -16.88
CA TRP A 181 3.02 35.05 -18.33
C TRP A 181 1.57 34.68 -18.68
N LEU A 182 1.00 33.65 -18.04
CA LEU A 182 -0.41 33.28 -18.21
C LEU A 182 -1.36 34.42 -17.80
N GLY A 183 -1.04 35.11 -16.69
CA GLY A 183 -1.78 36.27 -16.22
C GLY A 183 -1.72 37.49 -17.17
N ALA A 184 -0.78 37.52 -18.11
CA ALA A 184 -0.69 38.56 -19.14
C ALA A 184 -1.42 38.20 -20.45
N HIS A 185 -1.83 36.94 -20.63
CA HIS A 185 -2.40 36.43 -21.89
C HIS A 185 -3.81 35.84 -21.68
N PRO A 186 -4.88 36.67 -21.66
CA PRO A 186 -6.25 36.21 -21.44
C PRO A 186 -6.72 35.16 -22.46
N GLY A 187 -6.38 35.33 -23.75
CA GLY A 187 -6.79 34.40 -24.81
C GLY A 187 -6.22 32.99 -24.63
N VAL A 188 -4.96 32.89 -24.19
CA VAL A 188 -4.32 31.60 -23.87
C VAL A 188 -5.01 30.95 -22.67
N CYS A 189 -5.31 31.73 -21.63
CA CYS A 189 -6.03 31.24 -20.46
C CYS A 189 -7.44 30.71 -20.80
N TYR A 190 -8.17 31.38 -21.69
CA TYR A 190 -9.47 30.91 -22.16
C TYR A 190 -9.33 29.57 -22.89
N GLY A 191 -8.41 29.48 -23.86
CA GLY A 191 -8.16 28.25 -24.60
C GLY A 191 -7.76 27.08 -23.69
N LEU A 192 -6.89 27.30 -22.72
CA LEU A 192 -6.51 26.30 -21.72
C LEU A 192 -7.69 25.89 -20.83
N GLY A 193 -8.56 26.83 -20.46
CA GLY A 193 -9.79 26.55 -19.72
C GLY A 193 -10.73 25.61 -20.47
N VAL A 194 -10.95 25.87 -21.76
CA VAL A 194 -11.76 25.00 -22.63
C VAL A 194 -11.11 23.62 -22.81
N VAL A 195 -9.79 23.58 -23.05
CA VAL A 195 -9.05 22.30 -23.15
C VAL A 195 -9.17 21.50 -21.86
N LEU A 196 -9.06 22.13 -20.69
CA LEU A 196 -9.20 21.48 -19.40
C LEU A 196 -10.61 20.92 -19.18
N LEU A 197 -11.64 21.64 -19.63
CA LEU A 197 -13.02 21.15 -19.57
C LEU A 197 -13.25 19.94 -20.49
N LEU A 198 -12.78 20.01 -21.75
CA LEU A 198 -12.82 18.89 -22.68
C LEU A 198 -12.05 17.68 -22.14
N PHE A 199 -10.91 17.94 -21.50
CA PHE A 199 -10.10 16.93 -20.85
C PHE A 199 -10.86 16.22 -19.74
N GLU A 200 -11.52 16.95 -18.83
CA GLU A 200 -12.29 16.36 -17.73
C GLU A 200 -13.50 15.56 -18.21
N LEU A 201 -14.12 15.95 -19.32
CA LEU A 201 -15.23 15.20 -19.94
C LEU A 201 -14.74 13.94 -20.68
N ALA A 202 -13.65 14.04 -21.45
CA ALA A 202 -13.19 12.98 -22.33
C ALA A 202 -12.35 11.92 -21.61
N LEU A 203 -11.52 12.31 -20.64
CA LEU A 203 -10.59 11.42 -19.96
C LEU A 203 -11.27 10.18 -19.33
N PRO A 204 -12.42 10.31 -18.63
CA PRO A 204 -13.12 9.15 -18.10
C PRO A 204 -13.55 8.15 -19.17
N CYS A 205 -13.99 8.61 -20.34
CA CYS A 205 -14.34 7.76 -21.47
C CYS A 205 -13.11 7.00 -22.01
N LEU A 206 -11.96 7.69 -22.09
CA LEU A 206 -10.72 7.11 -22.59
C LEU A 206 -10.17 5.99 -21.70
N TRP A 207 -10.49 5.97 -20.40
CA TRP A 207 -10.10 4.87 -19.49
C TRP A 207 -10.80 3.54 -19.81
N PHE A 208 -12.02 3.59 -20.34
CA PHE A 208 -12.74 2.37 -20.71
C PHE A 208 -12.23 1.75 -22.02
N ILE A 209 -11.67 2.55 -22.92
CA ILE A 209 -11.17 2.11 -24.23
C ILE A 209 -9.82 1.39 -24.07
N PRO A 210 -9.70 0.09 -24.39
CA PRO A 210 -8.49 -0.70 -24.12
C PRO A 210 -7.21 -0.13 -24.76
N ARG A 211 -7.33 0.46 -25.96
CA ARG A 211 -6.19 1.01 -26.72
C ARG A 211 -5.60 2.27 -26.09
N THR A 212 -6.44 3.14 -25.52
CA THR A 212 -6.01 4.44 -24.98
C THR A 212 -5.84 4.42 -23.46
N ARG A 213 -6.37 3.40 -22.79
CA ARG A 213 -6.44 3.29 -21.32
C ARG A 213 -5.13 3.59 -20.60
N ALA A 214 -4.02 2.94 -20.98
CA ALA A 214 -2.75 3.13 -20.28
C ALA A 214 -2.25 4.58 -20.38
N ALA A 215 -2.33 5.17 -21.58
CA ALA A 215 -1.99 6.57 -21.81
C ALA A 215 -2.94 7.51 -21.05
N ALA A 216 -4.24 7.22 -21.02
CA ALA A 216 -5.23 8.00 -20.30
C ALA A 216 -5.04 7.92 -18.77
N VAL A 217 -4.64 6.77 -18.22
CA VAL A 217 -4.28 6.66 -16.79
C VAL A 217 -3.05 7.52 -16.50
N ALA A 218 -1.99 7.40 -17.30
CA ALA A 218 -0.77 8.19 -17.13
C ALA A 218 -1.05 9.70 -17.22
N LEU A 219 -1.88 10.11 -18.19
CA LEU A 219 -2.28 11.49 -18.39
C LEU A 219 -3.14 12.03 -17.24
N GLY A 220 -4.05 11.22 -16.69
CA GLY A 220 -4.82 11.57 -15.50
C GLY A 220 -3.97 11.75 -14.26
N ILE A 221 -2.96 10.89 -14.06
CA ILE A 221 -1.99 11.03 -12.96
C ILE A 221 -1.15 12.29 -13.16
N ALA A 222 -0.64 12.53 -14.37
CA ALA A 222 0.13 13.74 -14.69
C ALA A 222 -0.69 15.01 -14.46
N PHE A 223 -1.97 15.00 -14.83
CA PHE A 223 -2.90 16.09 -14.56
C PHE A 223 -3.06 16.36 -13.05
N GLN A 224 -3.22 15.33 -12.22
CA GLN A 224 -3.30 15.50 -10.77
C GLN A 224 -2.01 16.07 -10.17
N VAL A 225 -0.84 15.61 -10.65
CA VAL A 225 0.46 16.18 -10.25
C VAL A 225 0.57 17.65 -10.65
N MET A 226 0.14 18.00 -11.86
CA MET A 226 0.09 19.39 -12.34
C MET A 226 -0.82 20.25 -11.47
N LEU A 227 -2.03 19.80 -11.14
CA LEU A 227 -2.94 20.51 -10.24
C LEU A 227 -2.30 20.73 -8.87
N TRP A 228 -1.67 19.70 -8.29
CA TRP A 228 -0.98 19.84 -7.01
C TRP A 228 0.21 20.81 -7.06
N ALA A 229 0.94 20.85 -8.18
CA ALA A 229 2.07 21.76 -8.37
C ALA A 229 1.64 23.23 -8.56
N THR A 230 0.47 23.46 -9.16
CA THR A 230 -0.01 24.80 -9.54
C THR A 230 -1.04 25.39 -8.57
N LEU A 231 -1.81 24.55 -7.88
CA LEU A 231 -2.92 24.95 -7.01
C LEU A 231 -2.75 24.37 -5.59
N HIS A 232 -3.27 25.07 -4.60
CA HIS A 232 -3.37 24.60 -3.21
C HIS A 232 -4.55 23.64 -3.05
N VAL A 233 -4.51 22.53 -3.77
CA VAL A 233 -5.47 21.43 -3.66
C VAL A 233 -5.13 20.58 -2.42
N PRO A 234 -6.13 20.11 -1.64
CA PRO A 234 -5.89 19.17 -0.56
C PRO A 234 -5.05 17.98 -1.03
N THR A 235 -3.95 17.69 -0.32
CA THR A 235 -3.00 16.63 -0.68
C THR A 235 -3.66 15.25 -0.83
N ILE A 236 -4.80 15.05 -0.19
CA ILE A 236 -5.59 13.83 -0.31
C ILE A 236 -5.99 13.52 -1.76
N PHE A 237 -6.15 14.52 -2.64
CA PHE A 237 -6.38 14.29 -4.08
C PHE A 237 -5.28 13.45 -4.72
N LEU A 238 -4.02 13.72 -4.38
CA LEU A 238 -2.86 13.03 -4.93
C LEU A 238 -2.77 11.57 -4.44
N PHE A 239 -3.30 11.28 -3.26
CA PHE A 239 -3.26 9.93 -2.70
C PHE A 239 -4.53 9.12 -2.99
N LEU A 240 -5.66 9.76 -3.25
CA LEU A 240 -6.93 9.09 -3.51
C LEU A 240 -7.12 8.77 -5.00
N PHE A 241 -6.99 9.76 -5.89
CA PHE A 241 -7.39 9.58 -7.29
C PHE A 241 -6.42 8.72 -8.11
N PRO A 242 -5.08 8.88 -8.02
CA PRO A 242 -4.16 8.04 -8.79
C PRO A 242 -4.34 6.54 -8.55
N PRO A 243 -4.45 6.03 -7.29
CA PRO A 243 -4.76 4.63 -7.07
C PRO A 243 -6.11 4.19 -7.64
N MET A 244 -7.14 5.03 -7.57
CA MET A 244 -8.43 4.69 -8.18
C MET A 244 -8.38 4.66 -9.72
N MET A 245 -7.53 5.47 -10.36
CA MET A 245 -7.30 5.40 -11.81
C MET A 245 -6.60 4.09 -12.21
N LEU A 246 -5.76 3.52 -11.34
CA LEU A 246 -5.15 2.20 -11.58
C LEU A 246 -6.20 1.07 -11.62
N LEU A 247 -7.39 1.27 -11.03
CA LEU A 247 -8.48 0.29 -11.11
C LEU A 247 -8.97 0.05 -12.54
N PHE A 248 -8.68 0.94 -13.49
CA PHE A 248 -9.03 0.72 -14.89
C PHE A 248 -8.12 -0.31 -15.58
N ILE A 249 -6.92 -0.51 -15.04
CA ILE A 249 -6.00 -1.56 -15.51
C ILE A 249 -6.64 -2.92 -15.18
N PRO A 250 -6.83 -3.81 -16.17
CA PRO A 250 -7.46 -5.09 -15.94
C PRO A 250 -6.55 -5.96 -15.06
N PRO A 251 -7.10 -6.66 -14.04
CA PRO A 251 -6.29 -7.49 -13.15
C PRO A 251 -5.56 -8.61 -13.88
N GLU A 252 -6.09 -9.08 -15.02
CA GLU A 252 -5.44 -10.07 -15.89
C GLU A 252 -4.10 -9.56 -16.41
N ALA A 253 -4.02 -8.29 -16.83
CA ALA A 253 -2.76 -7.71 -17.30
C ALA A 253 -1.70 -7.63 -16.18
N LEU A 254 -2.13 -7.45 -14.93
CA LEU A 254 -1.23 -7.49 -13.77
C LEU A 254 -0.70 -8.92 -13.53
N VAL A 255 -1.59 -9.92 -13.59
CA VAL A 255 -1.21 -11.34 -13.45
C VAL A 255 -0.25 -11.75 -14.56
N GLU A 256 -0.55 -11.43 -15.82
CA GLU A 256 0.31 -11.69 -16.97
C GLU A 256 1.67 -11.00 -16.85
N TRP A 257 1.70 -9.76 -16.34
CA TRP A 257 2.94 -9.03 -16.10
C TRP A 257 3.81 -9.72 -15.03
N ILE A 258 3.19 -10.19 -13.94
CA ILE A 258 3.90 -10.96 -12.90
C ILE A 258 4.42 -12.27 -13.49
N ASP A 259 3.60 -13.03 -14.20
CA ASP A 259 3.99 -14.32 -14.80
C ASP A 259 5.14 -14.11 -15.80
N ARG A 260 5.09 -13.08 -16.64
CA ARG A 260 6.20 -12.71 -17.55
C ARG A 260 7.48 -12.41 -16.78
N ARG A 261 7.41 -11.70 -15.65
CA ARG A 261 8.57 -11.44 -14.78
C ARG A 261 9.14 -12.73 -14.19
N GLN A 262 8.28 -13.69 -13.82
CA GLN A 262 8.71 -15.00 -13.32
C GLN A 262 9.42 -15.82 -14.41
N HIS A 263 8.94 -15.78 -15.65
CA HIS A 263 9.61 -16.41 -16.79
C HIS A 263 10.99 -15.80 -17.05
N ILE A 264 11.09 -14.48 -17.12
CA ILE A 264 12.38 -13.78 -17.30
C ILE A 264 13.35 -14.11 -16.15
N SER A 265 12.85 -14.22 -14.91
CA SER A 265 13.65 -14.62 -13.75
C SER A 265 14.19 -16.05 -13.90
N ALA A 266 13.36 -16.98 -14.39
CA ALA A 266 13.78 -18.36 -14.65
C ALA A 266 14.85 -18.43 -15.75
N GLU A 267 14.68 -17.70 -16.85
CA GLU A 267 15.65 -17.66 -17.97
C GLU A 267 17.01 -17.09 -17.57
N ARG A 268 17.02 -16.07 -16.70
CA ARG A 268 18.26 -15.44 -16.19
C ARG A 268 18.96 -16.24 -15.09
N GLY A 269 18.35 -17.33 -14.64
CA GLY A 269 18.78 -18.08 -13.47
C GLY A 269 18.24 -17.48 -12.17
N ARG A 270 17.75 -18.37 -11.28
CA ARG A 270 17.25 -18.00 -9.95
C ARG A 270 18.35 -18.07 -8.91
N ALA A 271 18.22 -17.25 -7.87
CA ALA A 271 19.11 -17.35 -6.72
C ALA A 271 18.72 -18.55 -5.86
N MET A 272 19.66 -19.44 -5.58
CA MET A 272 19.42 -20.62 -4.77
C MET A 272 19.51 -20.26 -3.29
N LEU A 273 18.45 -20.52 -2.53
CA LEU A 273 18.43 -20.32 -1.08
C LEU A 273 18.57 -21.67 -0.40
N LEU A 274 19.75 -21.94 0.14
CA LEU A 274 20.00 -23.15 0.91
C LEU A 274 19.46 -22.98 2.34
N TYR A 275 18.66 -23.96 2.78
CA TYR A 275 18.07 -24.00 4.11
C TYR A 275 18.06 -25.42 4.67
N ASP A 276 17.89 -25.53 5.99
CA ASP A 276 17.76 -26.81 6.68
C ASP A 276 16.32 -27.34 6.62
N GLY A 277 16.06 -28.34 5.78
CA GLY A 277 14.75 -28.99 5.68
C GLY A 277 14.31 -29.75 6.93
N ARG A 278 15.21 -30.00 7.89
CA ARG A 278 14.87 -30.62 9.18
C ARG A 278 14.55 -29.61 10.27
N CYS A 279 14.78 -28.31 10.02
CA CYS A 279 14.48 -27.25 10.98
C CYS A 279 13.11 -26.62 10.69
N GLY A 280 12.15 -26.76 11.60
CA GLY A 280 10.81 -26.20 11.39
C GLY A 280 10.78 -24.67 11.28
N PHE A 281 11.70 -23.96 11.97
CA PHE A 281 11.86 -22.51 11.80
C PHE A 281 12.30 -22.15 10.37
N CYS A 282 13.24 -22.91 9.79
CA CYS A 282 13.69 -22.72 8.41
C CYS A 282 12.57 -23.02 7.41
N LEU A 283 11.83 -24.13 7.61
CA LEU A 283 10.68 -24.49 6.79
C LEU A 283 9.61 -23.39 6.77
N GLU A 284 9.22 -22.87 7.94
CA GLU A 284 8.24 -21.80 8.05
C GLU A 284 8.75 -20.49 7.42
N SER A 285 10.04 -20.18 7.59
CA SER A 285 10.66 -19.00 6.98
C SER A 285 10.64 -19.09 5.45
N VAL A 286 10.97 -20.26 4.88
CA VAL A 286 10.90 -20.51 3.43
C VAL A 286 9.47 -20.46 2.93
N ARG A 287 8.50 -20.99 3.68
CA ARG A 287 7.08 -20.93 3.33
C ARG A 287 6.60 -19.48 3.21
N ARG A 288 6.97 -18.61 4.15
CA ARG A 288 6.68 -17.17 4.10
C ARG A 288 7.42 -16.48 2.96
N LEU A 289 8.67 -16.83 2.75
CA LEU A 289 9.48 -16.28 1.66
C LEU A 289 8.86 -16.55 0.29
N ARG A 290 8.34 -17.76 0.04
CA ARG A 290 7.63 -18.10 -1.19
C ARG A 290 6.38 -17.25 -1.44
N ILE A 291 5.73 -16.78 -0.37
CA ILE A 291 4.59 -15.86 -0.49
C ILE A 291 5.07 -14.44 -0.82
N LEU A 292 6.24 -14.05 -0.29
CA LEU A 292 6.84 -12.75 -0.53
C LEU A 292 7.54 -12.64 -1.90
N ASP A 293 7.96 -13.77 -2.47
CA ASP A 293 8.66 -13.83 -3.76
C ASP A 293 7.69 -13.79 -4.95
N LEU A 294 7.20 -12.58 -5.21
CA LEU A 294 6.26 -12.33 -6.31
C LEU A 294 6.86 -12.65 -7.68
N PHE A 295 8.16 -12.42 -7.88
CA PHE A 295 8.81 -12.55 -9.18
C PHE A 295 9.57 -13.87 -9.38
N GLY A 296 9.47 -14.80 -8.43
CA GLY A 296 10.14 -16.10 -8.53
C GLY A 296 11.65 -15.94 -8.69
N TRP A 297 12.24 -15.04 -7.91
CA TRP A 297 13.68 -14.77 -7.93
C TRP A 297 14.47 -15.80 -7.10
N VAL A 298 13.84 -16.35 -6.06
CA VAL A 298 14.47 -17.29 -5.14
C VAL A 298 14.00 -18.71 -5.41
N ASP A 299 14.94 -19.64 -5.49
CA ASP A 299 14.67 -21.07 -5.53
C ASP A 299 15.15 -21.73 -4.22
N PRO A 300 14.24 -22.09 -3.29
CA PRO A 300 14.63 -22.73 -2.04
C PRO A 300 15.10 -24.16 -2.27
N LEU A 301 16.31 -24.46 -1.85
CA LEU A 301 16.92 -25.79 -1.90
C LEU A 301 17.17 -26.31 -0.49
N ASP A 302 16.64 -27.50 -0.19
CA ASP A 302 17.03 -28.23 1.02
C ASP A 302 18.45 -28.79 0.82
N PHE A 303 19.38 -28.43 1.69
CA PHE A 303 20.76 -28.92 1.53
C PHE A 303 20.88 -30.43 1.78
N HIS A 304 19.92 -31.07 2.48
CA HIS A 304 19.96 -32.53 2.72
C HIS A 304 19.68 -33.36 1.46
N THR A 305 19.00 -32.78 0.46
CA THR A 305 18.70 -33.47 -0.81
C THR A 305 19.83 -33.34 -1.83
N GLN A 306 20.82 -32.49 -1.55
CA GLN A 306 21.96 -32.24 -2.43
C GLN A 306 23.18 -33.06 -1.97
N PRO A 307 23.57 -34.12 -2.71
CA PRO A 307 24.66 -35.01 -2.30
C PRO A 307 26.04 -34.35 -2.40
N ASP A 308 26.19 -33.35 -3.26
CA ASP A 308 27.46 -32.64 -3.48
C ASP A 308 27.23 -31.12 -3.47
N LEU A 309 27.42 -30.52 -2.29
CA LEU A 309 27.35 -29.07 -2.09
C LEU A 309 28.56 -28.35 -2.71
N ALA A 310 29.71 -29.02 -2.80
CA ALA A 310 30.94 -28.44 -3.36
C ALA A 310 30.81 -28.19 -4.87
N ARG A 311 30.02 -29.00 -5.58
CA ARG A 311 29.63 -28.73 -6.99
C ARG A 311 28.84 -27.45 -7.18
N LEU A 312 28.04 -27.03 -6.19
CA LEU A 312 27.28 -25.79 -6.28
C LEU A 312 28.18 -24.58 -6.02
N ASN A 313 28.99 -24.65 -4.97
CA ASN A 313 30.02 -23.68 -4.67
C ASN A 313 31.04 -24.31 -3.71
N PRO A 314 32.36 -24.20 -3.98
CA PRO A 314 33.39 -24.84 -3.15
C PRO A 314 33.43 -24.35 -1.69
N VAL A 315 32.83 -23.20 -1.41
CA VAL A 315 32.76 -22.60 -0.06
C VAL A 315 31.56 -23.11 0.76
N LEU A 316 30.66 -23.90 0.16
CA LEU A 316 29.51 -24.48 0.85
C LEU A 316 29.91 -25.75 1.60
N THR A 317 29.77 -25.71 2.93
CA THR A 317 29.91 -26.89 3.79
C THR A 317 28.59 -27.20 4.51
N PRO A 318 28.30 -28.47 4.82
CA PRO A 318 27.11 -28.85 5.58
C PRO A 318 27.00 -28.12 6.92
N GLU A 319 28.12 -27.88 7.60
CA GLU A 319 28.18 -27.17 8.89
C GLU A 319 27.70 -25.73 8.72
N ARG A 320 28.10 -25.08 7.63
CA ARG A 320 27.70 -23.70 7.34
C ARG A 320 26.21 -23.62 7.01
N CYS A 321 25.70 -24.53 6.16
CA CYS A 321 24.28 -24.63 5.82
C CYS A 321 23.39 -24.89 7.05
N ARG A 322 23.91 -25.60 8.07
CA ARG A 322 23.22 -25.80 9.35
C ARG A 322 23.22 -24.56 10.23
N SER A 323 24.27 -23.74 10.16
CA SER A 323 24.46 -22.58 11.04
C SER A 323 23.67 -21.35 10.59
N GLU A 324 23.56 -21.13 9.27
CA GLU A 324 22.95 -19.94 8.70
C GLU A 324 22.25 -20.26 7.38
N MET A 325 21.29 -19.42 7.03
CA MET A 325 20.67 -19.43 5.71
C MET A 325 21.64 -18.85 4.69
N LEU A 326 21.82 -19.54 3.57
CA LEU A 326 22.79 -19.18 2.53
C LEU A 326 22.07 -18.89 1.22
N LEU A 327 22.46 -17.81 0.56
CA LEU A 327 21.92 -17.38 -0.72
C LEU A 327 23.05 -17.38 -1.76
N LEU A 328 22.92 -18.25 -2.76
CA LEU A 328 23.82 -18.35 -3.90
C LEU A 328 23.15 -17.68 -5.12
N GLU A 329 23.69 -16.56 -5.55
CA GLU A 329 23.19 -15.83 -6.73
C GLU A 329 23.73 -16.43 -8.04
N PRO A 330 23.05 -16.23 -9.19
CA PRO A 330 23.49 -16.76 -10.49
C PRO A 330 24.88 -16.30 -10.94
N ASN A 331 25.37 -15.18 -10.41
CA ASN A 331 26.73 -14.67 -10.66
C ASN A 331 27.81 -15.34 -9.78
N GLY A 332 27.46 -16.39 -9.03
CA GLY A 332 28.36 -17.12 -8.14
C GLY A 332 28.56 -16.49 -6.76
N ARG A 333 27.92 -15.33 -6.49
CA ARG A 333 28.04 -14.65 -5.20
C ARG A 333 27.29 -15.43 -4.12
N LEU A 334 28.02 -15.82 -3.07
CA LEU A 334 27.47 -16.44 -1.86
C LEU A 334 27.29 -15.40 -0.76
N SER A 335 26.09 -15.27 -0.20
CA SER A 335 25.78 -14.40 0.93
C SER A 335 25.12 -15.20 2.05
N GLY A 336 25.52 -14.97 3.30
CA GLY A 336 25.02 -15.72 4.46
C GLY A 336 24.26 -14.86 5.46
N GLY A 337 23.33 -15.50 6.17
CA GLY A 337 22.60 -14.92 7.30
C GLY A 337 21.94 -13.58 7.02
N PHE A 338 22.31 -12.55 7.79
CA PHE A 338 21.78 -11.19 7.60
C PHE A 338 22.10 -10.63 6.21
N GLN A 339 23.25 -10.94 5.63
CA GLN A 339 23.61 -10.44 4.30
C GLN A 339 22.74 -11.07 3.21
N ALA A 340 22.38 -12.35 3.36
CA ALA A 340 21.39 -12.98 2.48
C ALA A 340 20.04 -12.27 2.58
N PHE A 341 19.59 -11.97 3.81
CA PHE A 341 18.35 -11.20 4.03
C PHE A 341 18.41 -9.79 3.42
N ALA A 342 19.49 -9.05 3.64
CA ALA A 342 19.71 -7.72 3.05
C ALA A 342 19.76 -7.74 1.51
N ARG A 343 20.17 -8.86 0.91
CA ARG A 343 20.09 -9.02 -0.55
C ARG A 343 18.66 -9.29 -1.02
N MET A 344 17.91 -10.10 -0.30
CA MET A 344 16.50 -10.34 -0.60
C MET A 344 15.66 -9.07 -0.49
N THR A 345 15.95 -8.15 0.45
CA THR A 345 15.20 -6.88 0.57
C THR A 345 15.27 -6.02 -0.69
N LEU A 346 16.37 -6.10 -1.45
CA LEU A 346 16.54 -5.34 -2.70
C LEU A 346 15.86 -6.00 -3.92
N ARG A 347 15.50 -7.28 -3.82
CA ARG A 347 15.02 -8.09 -4.95
C ARG A 347 13.55 -8.45 -4.83
N LEU A 348 13.06 -8.61 -3.60
CA LEU A 348 11.68 -8.92 -3.29
C LEU A 348 10.91 -7.60 -3.11
N PRO A 349 9.96 -7.25 -4.00
CA PRO A 349 9.27 -5.96 -3.96
C PRO A 349 8.66 -5.62 -2.60
N LEU A 350 8.20 -6.63 -1.87
CA LEU A 350 7.55 -6.46 -0.58
C LEU A 350 8.49 -6.22 0.57
N LEU A 351 9.77 -6.50 0.38
CA LEU A 351 10.80 -6.21 1.36
C LEU A 351 11.59 -4.95 0.99
N MET A 352 11.27 -4.30 -0.14
CA MET A 352 12.01 -3.14 -0.62
C MET A 352 11.89 -1.92 0.28
N TRP A 353 10.75 -1.75 0.97
CA TRP A 353 10.56 -0.67 1.93
C TRP A 353 11.45 -0.82 3.17
N LEU A 354 11.90 -2.05 3.49
CA LEU A 354 12.91 -2.32 4.51
C LEU A 354 14.33 -2.07 4.00
N ALA A 355 14.55 -1.99 2.69
CA ALA A 355 15.89 -1.86 2.14
C ALA A 355 16.63 -0.61 2.65
N PRO A 356 16.05 0.59 2.70
CA PRO A 356 16.73 1.75 3.29
C PRO A 356 17.21 1.46 4.71
N LEU A 357 16.34 0.92 5.58
CA LEU A 357 16.66 0.60 6.98
C LEU A 357 17.78 -0.45 7.10
N VAL A 358 17.73 -1.49 6.27
CA VAL A 358 18.64 -2.64 6.31
C VAL A 358 20.02 -2.30 5.72
N HIS A 359 20.10 -1.28 4.85
CA HIS A 359 21.34 -0.83 4.20
C HIS A 359 21.91 0.47 4.79
N LEU A 360 21.34 1.00 5.88
CA LEU A 360 21.91 2.13 6.62
C LEU A 360 23.30 1.79 7.21
N PRO A 361 24.20 2.78 7.36
CA PRO A 361 25.46 2.58 8.05
C PRO A 361 25.20 2.08 9.48
N GLY A 362 25.86 0.98 9.88
CA GLY A 362 25.64 0.31 11.17
C GLY A 362 24.59 -0.81 11.16
N ALA A 363 23.68 -0.85 10.18
CA ALA A 363 22.65 -1.89 10.09
C ALA A 363 23.24 -3.29 9.94
N ASN A 364 24.36 -3.44 9.23
CA ASN A 364 25.04 -4.73 9.10
C ASN A 364 25.58 -5.26 10.45
N TRP A 365 26.10 -4.38 11.30
CA TRP A 365 26.64 -4.74 12.62
C TRP A 365 25.53 -5.18 13.57
N VAL A 366 24.43 -4.41 13.62
CA VAL A 366 23.24 -4.74 14.43
C VAL A 366 22.56 -5.98 13.88
N GLY A 367 22.27 -5.99 12.58
CA GLY A 367 21.53 -7.04 11.88
C GLY A 367 22.22 -8.40 11.96
N THR A 368 23.56 -8.45 11.87
CA THR A 368 24.30 -9.71 12.06
C THR A 368 24.17 -10.24 13.49
N ARG A 369 24.18 -9.38 14.51
CA ARG A 369 23.98 -9.80 15.91
C ARG A 369 22.56 -10.29 16.15
N VAL A 370 21.57 -9.54 15.71
CA VAL A 370 20.15 -9.92 15.80
C VAL A 370 19.93 -11.25 15.08
N TYR A 371 20.48 -11.41 13.88
CA TYR A 371 20.39 -12.65 13.13
C TYR A 371 21.02 -13.83 13.87
N ARG A 372 22.23 -13.69 14.41
CA ARG A 372 22.89 -14.75 15.19
C ARG A 372 22.09 -15.12 16.44
N TRP A 373 21.51 -14.13 17.12
CA TRP A 373 20.62 -14.37 18.24
C TRP A 373 19.38 -15.17 17.82
N ILE A 374 18.71 -14.76 16.74
CA ILE A 374 17.56 -15.50 16.18
C ILE A 374 17.97 -16.93 15.79
N ALA A 375 19.11 -17.10 15.11
CA ALA A 375 19.62 -18.40 14.69
C ALA A 375 19.93 -19.31 15.89
N ALA A 376 20.49 -18.77 16.97
CA ALA A 376 20.74 -19.51 18.21
C ALA A 376 19.43 -19.91 18.93
N HIS A 377 18.40 -19.06 18.87
CA HIS A 377 17.11 -19.30 19.54
C HIS A 377 16.05 -19.90 18.60
N ARG A 378 16.42 -20.33 17.38
CA ARG A 378 15.47 -20.77 16.35
C ARG A 378 14.55 -21.92 16.77
N TYR A 379 15.06 -22.80 17.63
CA TYR A 379 14.29 -23.93 18.19
C TYR A 379 13.24 -23.46 19.22
N LEU A 380 13.43 -22.31 19.85
CA LEU A 380 12.46 -21.71 20.79
C LEU A 380 11.43 -20.83 20.06
N LEU A 381 11.83 -20.23 18.94
CA LEU A 381 11.00 -19.32 18.13
C LEU A 381 9.97 -20.05 17.27
N HIS A 382 10.09 -21.38 17.13
CA HIS A 382 9.11 -22.19 16.46
C HIS A 382 8.38 -23.07 17.48
N ARG A 383 7.05 -22.95 17.54
CA ARG A 383 6.18 -23.89 18.23
C ARG A 383 5.61 -24.84 17.18
N ASN A 384 6.16 -26.04 17.09
CA ASN A 384 5.57 -27.07 16.24
C ASN A 384 4.42 -27.77 17.01
N PRO A 385 3.17 -27.72 16.54
CA PRO A 385 2.07 -28.44 17.20
C PRO A 385 2.27 -29.97 17.23
N THR A 386 3.09 -30.53 16.34
CA THR A 386 3.43 -31.97 16.34
C THR A 386 4.67 -32.34 17.16
N CYS A 387 5.38 -31.36 17.75
CA CYS A 387 6.58 -31.61 18.54
C CYS A 387 6.44 -30.87 19.88
N GLN A 388 5.87 -31.55 20.88
CA GLN A 388 5.56 -30.97 22.19
C GLN A 388 6.81 -30.48 22.96
N THR A 389 8.02 -30.91 22.59
CA THR A 389 9.25 -30.67 23.35
C THR A 389 10.32 -29.84 22.62
N ASN A 390 10.08 -29.36 21.38
CA ASN A 390 11.12 -28.66 20.57
C ASN A 390 12.46 -29.41 20.47
N GLN A 391 12.45 -30.73 20.73
CA GLN A 391 13.59 -31.62 20.61
C GLN A 391 13.32 -32.55 19.43
N CYS A 392 14.06 -32.37 18.34
CA CYS A 392 14.16 -33.41 17.32
C CYS A 392 14.98 -34.56 17.91
N ALA A 393 14.41 -35.76 18.00
CA ALA A 393 15.19 -36.96 18.27
C ALA A 393 16.19 -37.16 17.12
N LEU A 394 17.46 -37.41 17.47
CA LEU A 394 18.48 -37.82 16.51
C LEU A 394 18.08 -39.19 15.94
N PRO A 395 18.18 -39.42 14.62
CA PRO A 395 18.01 -40.76 14.07
C PRO A 395 19.15 -41.63 14.62
N GLY A 396 18.87 -42.49 15.61
CA GLY A 396 19.85 -43.38 16.22
C GLY A 396 19.63 -43.78 17.67
N SER A 397 18.73 -43.14 18.44
CA SER A 397 18.47 -43.55 19.83
C SER A 397 17.26 -44.49 19.93
N HIS A 398 17.34 -45.66 19.31
CA HIS A 398 16.57 -46.81 19.77
C HIS A 398 17.41 -47.49 20.86
N SER A 399 17.21 -47.10 22.13
CA SER A 399 17.53 -48.01 23.22
C SER A 399 16.47 -49.11 23.19
N GLU A 400 16.88 -50.34 22.85
CA GLU A 400 16.06 -51.53 23.06
C GLU A 400 15.55 -51.56 24.50
N PRO A 401 14.28 -51.90 24.75
CA PRO A 401 13.81 -52.13 26.10
C PRO A 401 14.55 -53.36 26.65
N SER A 402 15.30 -53.16 27.74
CA SER A 402 15.85 -54.25 28.53
C SER A 402 14.70 -55.10 29.06
N ASN A 403 14.59 -56.33 28.54
CA ASN A 403 13.84 -57.38 29.21
C ASN A 403 14.56 -57.70 30.53
N ASN A 404 13.92 -57.35 31.65
CA ASN A 404 14.02 -58.06 32.92
C ASN A 404 12.72 -57.87 33.71
#